data_AF-A0AAU9W5C3-F1
#
_entry.id   AF-A0AAU9W5C3-F1
#
_cell.length_a   1.000
_cell.length_b   1.000
_cell.length_c   1.000
_cell.angle_alpha   90.00
_cell.angle_beta   90.00
_cell.angle_gamma   90.00
#
_symmetry.space_group_name_H-M   'P 1'
#
loop_
_entity.id
_entity.type
_entity.pdbx_description
1 polymer ?
#
loop_
_entity_poly.entity_id
_entity_poly.type
_entity_poly.pdbx_seq_one_letter_code
_entity_poly.pdbx_strand_id
1 'polypeptide(L)'
;MATSSATFPSLLPRVADNLWFTLEKKSDDDAVLAKEEEEYAASLKRIADKGFDIPPIGTTKTKDRQERLDEDDDEIEDDDDSAEEIEDETDEYESPDAESVEGEV
;
A
#
# COMPACT_ATOMS: atom_id res chain seq x y z
N MET A 1 10.10 -39.93 -61.46
CA MET A 1 11.23 -39.82 -60.50
C MET A 1 10.71 -39.12 -59.27
N ALA A 2 10.56 -39.82 -58.14
CA ALA A 2 10.13 -39.20 -56.89
C ALA A 2 11.38 -38.67 -56.16
N THR A 3 11.51 -37.36 -56.02
CA THR A 3 12.55 -36.72 -55.23
C THR A 3 12.09 -36.73 -53.76
N SER A 4 12.30 -37.85 -53.07
CA SER A 4 12.12 -37.88 -51.61
C SER A 4 13.28 -37.12 -50.97
N SER A 5 13.11 -35.81 -50.80
CA SER A 5 14.01 -35.00 -49.98
C SER A 5 13.74 -35.34 -48.52
N ALA A 6 14.76 -35.84 -47.82
CA ALA A 6 14.68 -36.06 -46.38
C ALA A 6 14.60 -34.69 -45.68
N THR A 7 13.56 -34.49 -44.87
CA THR A 7 13.44 -33.28 -44.05
C THR A 7 14.41 -33.38 -42.88
N PHE A 8 15.31 -32.41 -42.78
CA PHE A 8 16.23 -32.28 -41.65
C PHE A 8 15.69 -31.27 -40.62
N PRO A 9 15.91 -31.50 -39.32
CA PRO A 9 15.51 -30.54 -38.29
C PRO A 9 16.32 -29.24 -38.38
N SER A 10 15.74 -28.16 -37.86
CA SER A 10 16.40 -26.86 -37.73
C SER A 10 17.60 -26.95 -36.79
N LEU A 11 18.74 -26.37 -37.20
CA LEU A 11 19.94 -26.20 -36.38
C LEU A 11 20.05 -24.78 -35.79
N LEU A 12 18.99 -23.98 -35.92
CA LEU A 12 18.97 -22.63 -35.39
C LEU A 12 18.74 -22.65 -33.86
N PRO A 13 19.33 -21.70 -33.11
CA PRO A 13 19.05 -21.53 -31.70
C PRO A 13 17.56 -21.34 -31.41
N ARG A 14 17.13 -21.71 -30.19
CA ARG A 14 15.76 -21.42 -29.75
C ARG A 14 15.56 -19.92 -29.65
N VAL A 15 14.39 -19.47 -30.08
CA VAL A 15 13.99 -18.06 -30.07
C VAL A 15 13.85 -17.51 -28.65
N ALA A 16 13.42 -18.34 -27.69
CA ALA A 16 13.35 -18.01 -26.28
C ALA A 16 14.11 -19.06 -25.46
N ASP A 17 14.94 -18.56 -24.54
CA ASP A 17 15.74 -19.38 -23.63
C ASP A 17 15.26 -19.15 -22.20
N ASN A 18 15.08 -20.22 -21.44
CA ASN A 18 14.65 -20.13 -20.06
C ASN A 18 15.72 -19.51 -19.13
N LEU A 19 16.96 -19.34 -19.59
CA LEU A 19 18.03 -18.67 -18.84
C LEU A 19 17.82 -17.15 -18.74
N TRP A 20 17.21 -16.53 -19.74
CA TRP A 20 17.01 -15.07 -19.81
C TRP A 20 15.57 -14.66 -20.15
N PHE A 21 14.72 -15.64 -20.50
CA PHE A 21 13.29 -15.50 -20.72
C PHE A 21 12.57 -16.53 -19.84
N THR A 22 12.45 -16.21 -18.55
CA THR A 22 11.53 -16.93 -17.65
C THR A 22 10.18 -16.26 -17.74
N LEU A 23 9.20 -16.97 -18.33
CA LEU A 23 7.79 -16.67 -18.06
C LEU A 23 7.61 -16.75 -16.55
N GLU A 24 7.19 -15.63 -15.96
CA GLU A 24 7.09 -15.44 -14.52
C GLU A 24 6.42 -16.67 -13.90
N LYS A 25 7.13 -17.29 -12.95
CA LYS A 25 6.62 -18.46 -12.27
C LYS A 25 5.39 -17.97 -11.52
N LYS A 26 4.22 -18.58 -11.77
CA LYS A 26 2.96 -18.32 -11.03
C LYS A 26 3.28 -18.13 -9.55
N SER A 27 3.33 -16.86 -9.17
CA SER A 27 3.62 -16.40 -7.82
C SER A 27 2.28 -16.20 -7.13
N ASP A 28 2.28 -16.31 -5.82
CA ASP A 28 1.08 -15.99 -5.04
C ASP A 28 1.05 -14.48 -4.86
N ASP A 29 0.35 -13.80 -5.77
CA ASP A 29 0.33 -12.34 -5.84
C ASP A 29 -0.23 -11.72 -4.56
N ASP A 30 -1.21 -12.37 -3.92
CA ASP A 30 -1.78 -11.94 -2.64
C ASP A 30 -0.74 -11.99 -1.52
N ALA A 31 0.09 -13.04 -1.48
CA ALA A 31 1.15 -13.16 -0.48
C ALA A 31 2.27 -12.13 -0.68
N VAL A 32 2.58 -11.78 -1.94
CA VAL A 32 3.55 -10.72 -2.25
C VAL A 32 3.00 -9.36 -1.81
N LEU A 33 1.74 -9.08 -2.14
CA LEU A 33 1.09 -7.82 -1.77
C LEU A 33 1.00 -7.64 -0.26
N ALA A 34 0.54 -8.66 0.47
CA ALA A 34 0.43 -8.61 1.93
C ALA A 34 1.78 -8.31 2.61
N LYS A 35 2.88 -8.87 2.07
CA LYS A 35 4.23 -8.60 2.57
C LYS A 35 4.66 -7.15 2.31
N GLU A 36 4.34 -6.60 1.15
CA GLU A 36 4.64 -5.20 0.82
C GLU A 36 3.86 -4.24 1.73
N GLU A 37 2.58 -4.53 1.99
CA GLU A 37 1.75 -3.74 2.90
C GLU A 37 2.27 -3.78 4.34
N GLU A 38 2.71 -4.94 4.84
CA GLU A 38 3.32 -5.06 6.17
C GLU A 38 4.61 -4.24 6.27
N GLU A 39 5.49 -4.31 5.26
CA GLU A 39 6.72 -3.54 5.20
C GLU A 39 6.42 -2.02 5.20
N TYR A 40 5.41 -1.60 4.46
CA TYR A 40 4.96 -0.21 4.42
C TYR A 40 4.41 0.26 5.76
N ALA A 41 3.53 -0.52 6.39
CA ALA A 41 2.99 -0.22 7.72
C ALA A 41 4.10 -0.12 8.79
N ALA A 42 5.08 -1.01 8.75
CA ALA A 42 6.25 -0.96 9.62
C ALA A 42 7.10 0.30 9.38
N SER A 43 7.23 0.75 8.12
CA SER A 43 7.92 2.00 7.77
C SER A 43 7.20 3.22 8.35
N LEU A 44 5.88 3.31 8.18
CA LEU A 44 5.07 4.40 8.75
C LEU A 44 5.21 4.46 10.27
N LYS A 45 5.13 3.31 10.94
CA LYS A 45 5.33 3.23 12.39
C LYS A 45 6.71 3.76 12.80
N ARG A 46 7.78 3.34 12.11
CA ARG A 46 9.14 3.84 12.39
C ARG A 46 9.26 5.35 12.21
N ILE A 47 8.54 5.92 11.25
CA ILE A 47 8.52 7.37 11.03
C ILE A 47 7.78 8.07 12.16
N ALA A 48 6.61 7.57 12.55
CA ALA A 48 5.80 8.13 13.65
C ALA A 48 6.54 8.07 14.99
N ASP A 49 7.19 6.95 15.29
CA ASP A 49 7.91 6.74 16.54
C ASP A 49 9.27 7.46 16.59
N LYS A 50 9.71 8.06 15.47
CA LYS A 50 11.05 8.62 15.35
C LYS A 50 11.24 9.83 16.27
N GLY A 51 12.01 9.64 17.33
CA GLY A 51 12.39 10.71 18.27
C GLY A 51 11.32 11.02 19.31
N PHE A 52 10.26 10.22 19.40
CA PHE A 52 9.24 10.35 20.45
C PHE A 52 9.83 10.17 21.86
N ASP A 53 10.86 9.34 22.00
CA ASP A 53 11.52 9.05 23.28
C ASP A 53 12.58 10.09 23.68
N ILE A 54 12.88 11.05 22.80
CA ILE A 54 13.89 12.09 23.04
C ILE A 54 13.21 13.31 23.69
N PRO A 55 13.46 13.58 24.99
CA PRO A 55 12.89 14.74 25.65
C PRO A 55 13.47 16.03 25.04
N PRO A 56 12.66 17.10 24.89
CA PRO A 56 13.15 18.37 24.37
C PRO A 56 14.18 18.99 25.32
N ILE A 57 15.12 19.73 24.74
CA ILE A 57 16.21 20.40 25.48
C ILE A 57 15.61 21.33 26.54
N GLY A 58 16.05 21.18 27.79
CA GLY A 58 15.56 21.97 28.93
C GLY A 58 14.46 21.29 29.73
N THR A 59 13.93 20.14 29.29
CA THR A 59 13.03 19.32 30.11
C THR A 59 13.82 18.25 30.86
N THR A 60 13.63 18.18 32.18
CA THR A 60 14.10 17.05 32.99
C THR A 60 12.91 16.13 33.20
N LYS A 61 13.10 14.81 33.06
CA LYS A 61 12.04 13.78 33.25
C LYS A 61 11.37 13.82 34.64
N THR A 62 11.84 14.68 35.53
CA THR A 62 11.33 14.90 36.88
C THR A 62 10.22 15.95 36.96
N LYS A 63 10.00 16.78 35.93
CA LYS A 63 8.96 17.82 35.93
C LYS A 63 7.55 17.20 35.93
N ASP A 64 7.34 16.14 35.16
CA ASP A 64 6.06 15.40 35.07
C ASP A 64 5.67 14.65 36.35
N ARG A 65 6.59 14.50 37.32
CA ARG A 65 6.30 13.90 38.63
C ARG A 65 5.89 14.96 39.67
N GLN A 66 6.25 16.22 39.43
CA GLN A 66 5.97 17.32 40.33
C GLN A 66 4.62 17.98 40.00
N GLU A 67 4.24 18.07 38.71
CA GLU A 67 2.96 18.70 38.30
C GLU A 67 1.72 17.83 38.62
N ARG A 68 1.84 16.50 38.75
CA ARG A 68 0.72 15.61 39.15
C ARG A 68 0.30 15.70 40.61
N LEU A 69 0.92 16.57 41.41
CA LEU A 69 0.57 16.79 42.81
C LEU A 69 -0.32 18.02 43.02
N ASP A 70 -0.56 18.83 41.99
CA ASP A 70 -1.31 20.09 42.06
C ASP A 70 -2.66 20.07 41.30
N GLU A 71 -3.10 18.91 40.79
CA GLU A 71 -4.40 18.74 40.11
C GLU A 71 -5.35 17.90 40.99
N ASP A 72 -5.80 18.49 42.10
CA ASP A 72 -6.97 18.05 42.84
C ASP A 72 -7.96 19.24 42.83
N ASP A 73 -9.17 18.99 42.33
CA ASP A 73 -10.34 19.89 42.24
C ASP A 73 -10.54 20.66 40.91
N ASP A 74 -11.18 20.02 39.94
CA ASP A 74 -12.15 20.66 39.04
C ASP A 74 -13.15 19.57 38.55
N GLU A 75 -14.23 19.37 39.32
CA GLU A 75 -15.37 18.53 38.95
C GLU A 75 -16.16 19.12 37.74
N ILE A 76 -16.23 18.33 36.66
CA ILE A 76 -17.39 18.02 35.79
C ILE A 76 -18.15 19.19 35.10
N GLU A 77 -18.20 19.15 33.77
CA GLU A 77 -19.49 19.09 33.05
C GLU A 77 -19.29 18.38 31.69
N ASP A 78 -19.89 17.20 31.58
CA ASP A 78 -19.95 16.35 30.39
C ASP A 78 -21.03 16.95 29.48
N ASP A 79 -20.63 17.85 28.58
CA ASP A 79 -21.51 18.46 27.58
C ASP A 79 -21.73 17.44 26.45
N ASP A 80 -22.73 16.59 26.67
CA ASP A 80 -23.33 15.69 25.67
C ASP A 80 -24.03 16.52 24.58
N ASP A 81 -23.25 17.13 23.68
CA ASP A 81 -23.75 17.72 22.45
C ASP A 81 -23.46 16.78 21.27
N SER A 82 -24.37 15.81 21.15
CA SER A 82 -24.98 15.29 19.92
C SER A 82 -24.07 15.02 18.73
N ALA A 83 -23.83 13.73 18.46
CA ALA A 83 -23.32 13.24 17.19
C ALA A 83 -24.20 13.74 16.02
N GLU A 84 -23.69 14.69 15.25
CA GLU A 84 -24.23 15.04 13.92
C GLU A 84 -24.08 13.81 13.02
N GLU A 85 -25.22 13.28 12.58
CA GLU A 85 -25.34 12.16 11.65
C GLU A 85 -24.69 12.57 10.31
N ILE A 86 -23.56 11.95 9.97
CA ILE A 86 -22.94 12.12 8.65
C ILE A 86 -23.87 11.51 7.60
N GLU A 87 -24.58 12.35 6.86
CA GLU A 87 -25.38 11.95 5.71
C GLU A 87 -24.44 11.39 4.63
N ASP A 88 -24.57 10.08 4.35
CA ASP A 88 -23.88 9.38 3.26
C ASP A 88 -24.47 9.86 1.94
N GLU A 89 -24.04 11.02 1.46
CA GLU A 89 -24.33 11.48 0.10
C GLU A 89 -23.48 10.64 -0.86
N THR A 90 -24.05 9.52 -1.27
CA THR A 90 -23.58 8.68 -2.37
C THR A 90 -23.54 9.52 -3.65
N ASP A 91 -22.40 10.13 -3.96
CA ASP A 91 -22.16 10.70 -5.28
C ASP A 91 -21.93 9.54 -6.27
N GLU A 92 -23.01 9.23 -6.95
CA GLU A 92 -23.14 8.25 -8.03
C GLU A 92 -22.05 8.50 -9.08
N TYR A 93 -21.15 7.53 -9.25
CA TYR A 93 -20.11 7.55 -10.28
C TYR A 93 -20.71 7.92 -11.65
N GLU A 94 -20.49 9.16 -12.11
CA GLU A 94 -20.63 9.49 -13.52
C GLU A 94 -19.48 8.78 -14.26
N SER A 95 -19.78 7.59 -14.77
CA SER A 95 -18.92 6.86 -15.70
C SER A 95 -18.58 7.80 -16.86
N PRO A 96 -17.30 8.17 -17.09
CA PRO A 96 -16.96 8.84 -18.32
C PRO A 96 -17.31 7.88 -19.46
N ASP A 97 -18.28 8.32 -20.25
CA ASP A 97 -18.74 7.68 -21.47
C ASP A 97 -17.54 7.14 -22.24
N ALA A 98 -17.48 5.82 -22.40
CA ALA A 98 -16.52 5.17 -23.26
C ALA A 98 -16.90 5.52 -24.70
N GLU A 99 -16.51 6.73 -25.15
CA GLU A 99 -16.54 7.07 -26.56
C GLU A 99 -15.57 6.13 -27.27
N SER A 100 -16.18 5.10 -27.84
CA SER A 100 -15.64 4.29 -28.90
C SER A 100 -15.10 5.22 -29.98
N VAL A 101 -13.79 5.40 -30.05
CA VAL A 101 -13.16 5.87 -31.29
C VAL A 101 -13.10 4.66 -32.23
N GLU A 102 -14.27 4.27 -32.74
CA GLU A 102 -14.35 3.47 -33.95
C GLU A 102 -13.80 4.33 -35.10
N GLY A 103 -12.93 3.72 -35.89
CA GLY A 103 -11.95 4.43 -36.69
C GLY A 103 -12.48 5.23 -37.88
N GLU A 104 -11.57 5.97 -38.50
CA GLU A 104 -11.70 6.37 -39.90
C GLU A 104 -10.33 6.33 -40.60
N VAL A 105 -10.24 5.39 -41.55
CA VAL A 105 -9.52 5.31 -42.84
C VAL A 105 -8.05 5.70 -43.00
#